data_AF-B0DPB4-F1
#
_entry.id   AF-B0DPB4-F1
#
_cell.length_a   1.000
_cell.length_b   1.000
_cell.length_c   1.000
_cell.angle_alpha   90.00
_cell.angle_beta   90.00
_cell.angle_gamma   90.00
#
_symmetry.space_group_name_H-M   'P 1'
#
loop_
_entity.id
_entity.type
_entity.pdbx_description
1 polymer ?
#
loop_
_entity_poly.entity_id
_entity_poly.type
_entity_poly.pdbx_seq_one_letter_code
_entity_poly.pdbx_strand_id
1 'polypeptide(L)'
;MTCAATSRADKAEKPCIPKINWSANNSATVWTLLAEIEKSENYRVLYGKKDVAKNTSGETKVAVYARIAKAVLLELFSLNPNTVHNRIKSKLESLKNVYKKHAKWLCQTGEGVQKNEDGSQGSEETLSFYIMGDGPCIETPLHAVNIWKEIEADFPFFPTLHHI
;
A
#
# COMPACT_ATOMS: atom_id res chain seq x y z
N MET A 1 32.40 57.95 -0.11
CA MET A 1 32.83 56.67 0.51
C MET A 1 31.68 56.12 1.34
N THR A 2 31.63 54.79 1.47
CA THR A 2 30.67 53.92 2.18
C THR A 2 29.34 53.63 1.47
N CYS A 3 29.36 52.57 0.65
CA CYS A 3 28.17 51.74 0.40
C CYS A 3 28.12 50.64 1.47
N ALA A 4 27.01 50.56 2.19
CA ALA A 4 26.75 49.50 3.15
C ALA A 4 26.34 48.22 2.42
N ALA A 5 27.07 47.13 2.67
CA ALA A 5 26.72 45.79 2.22
C ALA A 5 25.86 45.13 3.30
N THR A 6 24.56 45.00 3.04
CA THR A 6 23.66 44.19 3.87
C THR A 6 23.89 42.72 3.52
N SER A 7 24.40 41.95 4.48
CA SER A 7 24.57 40.50 4.35
C SER A 7 23.21 39.81 4.20
N ARG A 8 23.10 38.97 3.18
CA ARG A 8 21.93 38.16 2.89
C ARG A 8 21.97 36.96 3.84
N ALA A 9 20.96 36.80 4.68
CA ALA A 9 20.85 35.64 5.56
C ALA A 9 20.84 34.34 4.74
N ASP A 10 21.80 33.46 5.02
CA ASP A 10 21.87 32.11 4.46
C ASP A 10 20.59 31.35 4.84
N LYS A 11 19.76 31.05 3.83
CA LYS A 11 18.68 30.08 3.98
C LYS A 11 19.34 28.73 4.21
N ALA A 12 19.23 28.19 5.41
CA ALA A 12 19.60 26.81 5.69
C ALA A 12 18.99 25.88 4.65
N GLU A 13 19.85 25.24 3.85
CA GLU A 13 19.45 24.29 2.82
C GLU A 13 18.70 23.14 3.50
N LYS A 14 17.45 22.89 3.10
CA LYS A 14 16.64 21.82 3.69
C LYS A 14 17.39 20.49 3.49
N PRO A 15 17.58 19.67 4.53
CA PRO A 15 18.23 18.37 4.39
C PRO A 15 17.54 17.56 3.30
N CYS A 16 18.28 17.23 2.23
CA CYS A 16 17.79 16.39 1.16
C CYS A 16 17.68 14.96 1.69
N ILE A 17 16.46 14.42 1.76
CA ILE A 17 16.30 13.03 2.23
C ILE A 17 16.79 12.07 1.14
N PRO A 18 17.75 11.17 1.44
CA PRO A 18 18.21 10.14 0.50
C PRO A 18 17.07 9.32 -0.09
N LYS A 19 17.24 8.80 -1.31
CA LYS A 19 16.25 7.90 -1.92
C LYS A 19 16.15 6.61 -1.10
N ILE A 20 14.93 6.19 -0.78
CA ILE A 20 14.68 4.93 -0.04
C ILE A 20 14.78 3.77 -1.03
N ASN A 21 15.62 2.78 -0.72
CA ASN A 21 15.64 1.53 -1.46
C ASN A 21 14.61 0.54 -0.88
N TRP A 22 13.44 0.48 -1.52
CA TRP A 22 12.32 -0.36 -1.07
C TRP A 22 12.50 -1.86 -1.33
N SER A 23 13.43 -2.25 -2.20
CA SER A 23 13.69 -3.66 -2.55
C SER A 23 14.91 -4.25 -1.81
N ALA A 24 15.67 -3.42 -1.10
CA ALA A 24 16.81 -3.89 -0.29
C ALA A 24 16.38 -4.94 0.73
N ASN A 25 17.27 -5.90 1.01
CA ASN A 25 17.07 -6.95 2.01
C ASN A 25 15.73 -7.67 1.84
N ASN A 26 15.44 -8.16 0.63
CA ASN A 26 14.18 -8.83 0.29
C ASN A 26 12.94 -7.99 0.63
N SER A 27 13.03 -6.69 0.37
CA SER A 27 11.99 -5.71 0.68
C SER A 27 11.60 -5.61 2.16
N ALA A 28 12.55 -5.83 3.08
CA ALA A 28 12.31 -5.78 4.54
C ALA A 28 11.53 -4.53 4.99
N THR A 29 11.87 -3.35 4.44
CA THR A 29 11.17 -2.10 4.77
C THR A 29 9.70 -2.10 4.36
N VAL A 30 9.36 -2.76 3.25
CA VAL A 30 7.96 -2.91 2.81
C VAL A 30 7.21 -3.85 3.76
N TRP A 31 7.84 -4.94 4.19
CA TRP A 31 7.26 -5.84 5.18
C TRP A 31 7.01 -5.16 6.53
N THR A 32 7.97 -4.37 7.03
CA THR A 32 7.77 -3.55 8.23
C THR A 32 6.63 -2.56 8.07
N LEU A 33 6.51 -1.92 6.89
CA LEU A 33 5.39 -1.03 6.59
C LEU A 33 4.04 -1.76 6.67
N LEU A 34 3.93 -2.96 6.09
CA LEU A 34 2.68 -3.74 6.12
C LEU A 34 2.33 -4.18 7.55
N ALA A 35 3.32 -4.65 8.32
CA ALA A 35 3.13 -5.02 9.73
C ALA A 35 2.66 -3.83 10.59
N GLU A 36 3.18 -2.63 10.36
CA GLU A 36 2.70 -1.42 11.04
C GLU A 36 1.26 -1.05 10.65
N ILE A 37 0.85 -1.33 9.42
CA ILE A 37 -0.51 -1.07 8.94
C ILE A 37 -1.52 -2.02 9.60
N GLU A 38 -1.16 -3.29 9.79
CA GLU A 38 -2.03 -4.29 10.42
C GLU A 38 -2.32 -4.02 11.90
N LYS A 39 -1.48 -3.22 12.57
CA LYS A 39 -1.74 -2.80 13.95
C LYS A 39 -3.10 -2.12 14.03
N SER A 40 -3.95 -2.62 14.93
CA SER A 40 -5.35 -2.20 15.06
C SER A 40 -5.54 -0.68 15.18
N GLU A 41 -4.62 0.02 15.86
CA GLU A 41 -4.61 1.47 16.03
C GLU A 41 -4.42 2.24 14.71
N ASN A 42 -3.61 1.71 13.79
CA ASN A 42 -3.33 2.30 12.50
C ASN A 42 -4.41 1.87 11.49
N TYR A 43 -4.70 0.56 11.44
CA TYR A 43 -5.70 -0.03 10.56
C TYR A 43 -7.03 0.71 10.67
N ARG A 44 -7.53 0.90 11.90
CA ARG A 44 -8.84 1.51 12.16
C ARG A 44 -9.00 2.90 11.54
N VAL A 45 -7.93 3.68 11.55
CA VAL A 45 -7.95 5.06 11.02
C VAL A 45 -7.75 5.06 9.50
N LEU A 46 -6.95 4.14 8.96
CA LEU A 46 -6.65 4.06 7.53
C LEU A 46 -7.82 3.47 6.72
N TYR A 47 -8.42 2.39 7.21
CA TYR A 47 -9.40 1.57 6.51
C TYR A 47 -10.78 1.51 7.18
N GLY A 48 -10.92 2.13 8.36
CA GLY A 48 -12.17 2.10 9.12
C GLY A 48 -12.23 0.93 10.10
N LYS A 49 -13.38 0.77 10.74
CA LYS A 49 -13.54 -0.20 11.83
C LYS A 49 -13.80 -1.59 11.25
N LYS A 50 -13.06 -2.61 11.72
CA LYS A 50 -13.49 -4.01 11.58
C LYS A 50 -14.68 -4.35 12.49
N ASP A 51 -14.84 -3.61 13.59
CA ASP A 51 -15.87 -3.81 14.62
C ASP A 51 -16.72 -2.53 14.80
N VAL A 52 -18.03 -2.65 14.58
CA VAL A 52 -18.99 -1.54 14.60
C VAL A 52 -19.03 -0.84 15.97
N ALA A 53 -18.75 -1.57 17.06
CA ALA A 53 -18.90 -1.07 18.44
C ALA A 53 -17.77 -0.11 18.90
N LYS A 54 -16.61 -0.09 18.23
CA LYS A 54 -15.48 0.77 18.65
C LYS A 54 -15.56 2.15 18.00
N ASN A 55 -15.60 3.23 18.77
CA ASN A 55 -15.60 4.59 18.22
C ASN A 55 -14.33 4.89 17.38
N THR A 56 -14.51 5.66 16.31
CA THR A 56 -13.41 6.20 15.48
C THR A 56 -12.66 7.21 16.32
N SER A 57 -11.35 7.03 16.48
CA SER A 57 -10.52 8.05 17.14
C SER A 57 -10.60 9.36 16.36
N GLY A 58 -10.56 10.50 17.03
CA GLY A 58 -10.40 11.82 16.39
C GLY A 58 -9.03 12.02 15.73
N GLU A 59 -8.30 10.93 15.49
CA GLU A 59 -6.97 10.92 14.92
C GLU A 59 -7.05 10.99 13.39
N THR A 60 -6.14 11.76 12.80
CA THR A 60 -6.09 11.94 11.34
C THR A 60 -5.23 10.86 10.68
N LYS A 61 -5.53 10.53 9.42
CA LYS A 61 -4.65 9.66 8.60
C LYS A 61 -3.22 10.18 8.51
N VAL A 62 -3.03 11.51 8.56
CA VAL A 62 -1.71 12.15 8.55
C VAL A 62 -0.90 11.79 9.79
N ALA A 63 -1.52 11.80 10.97
CA ALA A 63 -0.88 11.41 12.22
C ALA A 63 -0.46 9.92 12.19
N VAL A 64 -1.31 9.05 11.63
CA VAL A 64 -0.98 7.63 11.44
C VAL A 64 0.19 7.45 10.48
N TYR A 65 0.20 8.11 9.32
CA TYR A 65 1.34 8.04 8.40
C TYR A 65 2.63 8.55 9.05
N ALA A 66 2.57 9.58 9.90
CA ALA A 66 3.73 10.05 10.65
C ALA A 66 4.22 9.04 11.69
N ARG A 67 3.32 8.37 12.41
CA ARG A 67 3.66 7.30 13.37
C ARG A 67 4.32 6.11 12.67
N ILE A 68 3.72 5.64 11.57
CA ILE A 68 4.28 4.56 10.76
C ILE A 68 5.64 4.98 10.20
N ALA A 69 5.79 6.21 9.69
CA ALA A 69 7.06 6.71 9.20
C ALA A 69 8.17 6.70 10.26
N LYS A 70 7.84 7.09 11.50
CA LYS A 70 8.75 7.02 12.64
C LYS A 70 9.16 5.58 12.98
N ALA A 71 8.23 4.62 12.86
CA ALA A 71 8.50 3.22 13.14
C ALA A 71 9.33 2.53 12.04
N VAL A 72 9.04 2.84 10.76
CA VAL A 72 9.66 2.18 9.60
C VAL A 72 11.00 2.82 9.22
N LEU A 73 11.15 4.14 9.37
CA LEU A 73 12.27 4.92 8.86
C LEU A 73 12.74 5.98 9.87
N LEU A 74 13.05 5.55 11.10
CA LEU A 74 13.38 6.44 12.23
C LEU A 74 14.46 7.48 11.90
N GLU A 75 15.55 7.06 11.27
CA GLU A 75 16.67 7.95 10.92
C GLU A 75 16.25 9.03 9.93
N LEU A 76 15.58 8.64 8.84
CA LEU A 76 15.10 9.60 7.83
C LEU A 76 14.00 10.50 8.39
N PHE A 77 13.14 9.96 9.25
CA PHE A 77 12.06 10.71 9.87
C PHE A 77 12.61 11.82 10.76
N SER A 78 13.69 11.56 11.50
CA SER A 78 14.37 12.55 12.34
C SER A 78 14.96 13.71 11.53
N LEU A 79 15.35 13.47 10.28
CA LEU A 79 15.87 14.51 9.38
C LEU A 79 14.76 15.42 8.84
N ASN A 80 13.66 14.84 8.34
CA ASN A 80 12.55 15.62 7.81
C ASN A 80 11.23 14.80 7.83
N PRO A 81 10.45 14.92 8.93
CA PRO A 81 9.21 14.18 9.14
C PRO A 81 8.18 14.33 8.00
N ASN A 82 8.03 15.57 7.50
CA ASN A 82 7.04 15.93 6.48
C ASN A 82 7.34 15.33 5.12
N THR A 83 8.59 15.04 4.80
CA THR A 83 8.90 14.33 3.56
C THR A 83 8.79 12.81 3.74
N VAL A 84 9.19 12.27 4.90
CA VAL A 84 9.14 10.81 5.11
C VAL A 84 7.72 10.28 5.21
N HIS A 85 6.81 10.93 5.96
CA HIS A 85 5.43 10.44 6.04
C HIS A 85 4.70 10.47 4.67
N ASN A 86 5.07 11.41 3.79
CA ASN A 86 4.56 11.48 2.43
C ASN A 86 5.11 10.34 1.58
N ARG A 87 6.38 9.97 1.77
CA ARG A 87 6.97 8.78 1.12
C ARG A 87 6.31 7.48 1.57
N ILE A 88 5.99 7.33 2.86
CA ILE A 88 5.19 6.20 3.37
C ILE A 88 3.83 6.15 2.65
N LYS A 89 3.09 7.28 2.66
CA LYS A 89 1.79 7.38 2.00
C LYS A 89 1.87 7.00 0.52
N SER A 90 2.82 7.57 -0.23
CA SER A 90 3.00 7.28 -1.66
C SER A 90 3.36 5.82 -1.92
N LYS A 91 4.21 5.21 -1.08
CA LYS A 91 4.56 3.79 -1.21
C LYS A 91 3.35 2.90 -0.95
N LEU A 92 2.55 3.20 0.07
CA LEU A 92 1.33 2.46 0.35
C LEU A 92 0.32 2.56 -0.81
N GLU A 93 0.09 3.75 -1.37
CA GLU A 93 -0.80 3.90 -2.53
C GLU A 93 -0.27 3.15 -3.76
N SER A 94 1.04 3.13 -3.97
CA SER A 94 1.65 2.31 -5.03
C SER A 94 1.38 0.82 -4.83
N LEU A 95 1.50 0.30 -3.60
CA LEU A 95 1.22 -1.11 -3.28
C LEU A 95 -0.25 -1.45 -3.51
N LYS A 96 -1.17 -0.59 -3.06
CA LYS A 96 -2.62 -0.75 -3.31
C LYS A 96 -2.95 -0.79 -4.79
N ASN A 97 -2.29 0.03 -5.61
CA ASN A 97 -2.52 0.04 -7.05
C ASN A 97 -2.06 -1.24 -7.73
N VAL A 98 -0.93 -1.82 -7.29
CA VAL A 98 -0.47 -3.13 -7.79
C VAL A 98 -1.41 -4.24 -7.34
N TYR A 99 -1.79 -4.25 -6.05
CA TYR A 99 -2.80 -5.17 -5.50
C TYR A 99 -4.10 -5.15 -6.31
N LYS A 100 -4.69 -3.97 -6.57
CA LYS A 100 -5.95 -3.85 -7.33
C LYS A 100 -5.85 -4.47 -8.73
N LYS A 101 -4.69 -4.38 -9.39
CA LYS A 101 -4.48 -4.99 -10.70
C LYS A 101 -4.51 -6.51 -10.62
N HIS A 102 -3.80 -7.09 -9.66
CA HIS A 102 -3.80 -8.55 -9.46
C HIS A 102 -5.15 -9.07 -8.95
N ALA A 103 -5.81 -8.35 -8.05
CA ALA A 103 -7.14 -8.70 -7.57
C ALA A 103 -8.15 -8.71 -8.72
N LYS A 104 -8.07 -7.74 -9.65
CA LYS A 104 -8.89 -7.75 -10.87
C LYS A 104 -8.59 -8.97 -11.75
N TRP A 105 -7.32 -9.33 -11.93
CA TRP A 105 -6.95 -10.50 -12.72
C TRP A 105 -7.50 -11.82 -12.14
N LEU A 106 -7.46 -11.96 -10.81
CA LEU A 106 -8.04 -13.08 -10.08
C LEU A 106 -9.56 -13.19 -10.30
N CYS A 107 -10.24 -12.06 -10.50
CA CYS A 107 -11.69 -11.98 -10.72
C CYS A 107 -12.13 -12.29 -12.16
N GLN A 108 -11.31 -11.96 -13.16
CA GLN A 108 -11.72 -11.96 -14.59
C GLN A 108 -11.55 -13.30 -15.32
N THR A 109 -10.90 -14.28 -14.72
CA THR A 109 -10.45 -15.50 -15.43
C THR A 109 -11.50 -16.62 -15.46
N GLY A 110 -12.78 -16.26 -15.38
CA GLY A 110 -13.91 -17.16 -15.64
C GLY A 110 -14.22 -17.37 -17.14
N GLU A 111 -13.69 -16.52 -18.03
CA GLU A 111 -13.91 -16.66 -19.47
C GLU A 111 -12.73 -17.38 -20.14
N GLY A 112 -12.96 -18.62 -20.55
CA GLY A 112 -12.11 -19.27 -21.54
C GLY A 112 -12.02 -18.41 -22.80
N VAL A 113 -10.88 -18.45 -23.48
CA VAL A 113 -10.57 -17.72 -24.73
C VAL A 113 -11.80 -17.60 -25.64
N GLN A 114 -12.51 -16.47 -25.54
CA GLN A 114 -13.64 -16.19 -26.41
C GLN A 114 -13.08 -15.54 -27.68
N LYS A 115 -12.91 -16.37 -28.72
CA LYS A 115 -12.67 -15.86 -30.07
C LYS A 115 -13.85 -14.97 -30.47
N ASN A 116 -13.54 -13.70 -30.64
CA ASN A 116 -14.19 -12.62 -31.41
C ASN A 116 -15.73 -12.67 -31.59
N GLU A 117 -16.40 -11.58 -31.22
CA GLU A 117 -17.12 -10.66 -32.10
C GLU A 117 -18.30 -9.98 -31.38
N ASP A 118 -18.34 -8.67 -31.59
CA ASP A 118 -19.42 -7.71 -31.33
C ASP A 118 -19.82 -7.31 -29.92
N GLY A 119 -19.93 -5.99 -29.76
CA GLY A 119 -20.12 -5.29 -28.51
C GLY A 119 -21.43 -5.60 -27.82
N SER A 120 -21.36 -5.85 -26.52
CA SER A 120 -22.51 -5.72 -25.65
C SER A 120 -22.06 -5.31 -24.24
N GLN A 121 -22.49 -4.10 -23.89
CA GLN A 121 -22.86 -3.57 -22.59
C GLN A 121 -22.43 -4.37 -21.34
N GLY A 122 -21.69 -3.68 -20.47
CA GLY A 122 -21.08 -4.20 -19.25
C GLY A 122 -21.98 -5.15 -18.47
N SER A 123 -21.63 -6.43 -18.53
CA SER A 123 -22.03 -7.41 -17.54
C SER A 123 -21.26 -7.10 -16.26
N GLU A 124 -22.01 -6.95 -15.17
CA GLU A 124 -21.47 -7.10 -13.83
C GLU A 124 -20.98 -8.55 -13.73
N GLU A 125 -19.71 -8.77 -14.09
CA GLU A 125 -19.00 -10.05 -14.01
C GLU A 125 -19.25 -10.61 -12.62
N THR A 126 -20.18 -11.57 -12.53
CA THR A 126 -20.48 -12.26 -11.30
C THR A 126 -19.23 -13.07 -10.97
N LEU A 127 -18.48 -12.65 -9.95
CA LEU A 127 -17.29 -13.34 -9.48
C LEU A 127 -17.64 -14.81 -9.26
N SER A 128 -17.08 -15.70 -10.07
CA SER A 128 -17.39 -17.13 -9.99
C SER A 128 -16.88 -17.76 -8.68
N PHE A 129 -15.96 -17.09 -8.00
CA PHE A 129 -15.44 -17.44 -6.67
C PHE A 129 -14.92 -16.19 -5.95
N TYR A 130 -15.06 -16.17 -4.62
CA TYR A 130 -14.45 -15.17 -3.74
C TYR A 130 -13.45 -15.87 -2.83
N ILE A 131 -12.18 -15.49 -2.92
CA ILE A 131 -11.14 -15.96 -2.00
C ILE A 131 -11.16 -15.04 -0.78
N MET A 132 -11.19 -15.63 0.42
CA MET A 132 -11.18 -14.87 1.67
C MET A 132 -9.79 -14.26 1.93
N GLY A 133 -9.71 -13.31 2.88
CA GLY A 133 -8.45 -12.66 3.27
C GLY A 133 -7.36 -13.62 3.75
N ASP A 134 -7.71 -14.84 4.19
CA ASP A 134 -6.76 -15.89 4.59
C ASP A 134 -6.17 -16.66 3.39
N GLY A 135 -6.60 -16.32 2.17
CA GLY A 135 -6.16 -16.94 0.93
C GLY A 135 -6.98 -18.17 0.53
N PRO A 136 -6.52 -18.90 -0.50
CA PRO A 136 -7.21 -20.08 -1.02
C PRO A 136 -7.37 -21.18 0.03
N CYS A 137 -8.56 -21.79 0.10
CA CYS A 137 -8.88 -22.92 0.96
C CYS A 137 -9.15 -24.20 0.14
N ILE A 138 -9.50 -25.30 0.81
CA ILE A 138 -9.79 -26.59 0.15
C ILE A 138 -10.95 -26.52 -0.86
N GLU A 139 -11.86 -25.55 -0.69
CA GLU A 139 -12.99 -25.32 -1.59
C GLU A 139 -12.65 -24.37 -2.75
N THR A 140 -11.47 -23.74 -2.73
CA THR A 140 -11.06 -22.84 -3.80
C THR A 140 -10.73 -23.62 -5.07
N PRO A 141 -11.34 -23.28 -6.22
CA PRO A 141 -11.07 -23.97 -7.48
C PRO A 141 -9.58 -23.98 -7.85
N LEU A 142 -9.09 -25.10 -8.40
CA LEU A 142 -7.67 -25.27 -8.73
C LEU A 142 -7.13 -24.15 -9.65
N HIS A 143 -7.94 -23.67 -10.61
CA HIS A 143 -7.53 -22.57 -11.48
C HIS A 143 -7.30 -21.26 -10.70
N ALA A 144 -8.16 -20.95 -9.73
CA ALA A 144 -8.01 -19.79 -8.86
C ALA A 144 -6.78 -19.93 -7.93
N VAL A 145 -6.50 -21.14 -7.44
CA VAL A 145 -5.28 -21.45 -6.68
C VAL A 145 -4.02 -21.21 -7.51
N ASN A 146 -4.03 -21.60 -8.79
CA ASN A 146 -2.88 -21.42 -9.68
C ASN A 146 -2.62 -19.93 -9.95
N ILE A 147 -3.66 -19.16 -10.24
CA ILE A 147 -3.55 -17.70 -10.45
C ILE A 147 -3.06 -17.02 -9.19
N TRP A 148 -3.57 -17.40 -8.02
CA TRP A 148 -3.07 -16.90 -6.74
C TRP A 148 -1.56 -17.11 -6.59
N LYS A 149 -1.07 -18.32 -6.87
CA LYS A 149 0.37 -18.64 -6.78
C LYS A 149 1.21 -17.84 -7.79
N GLU A 150 0.71 -17.62 -9.00
CA GLU A 150 1.38 -16.78 -9.99
C GLU A 150 1.47 -15.33 -9.53
N ILE A 151 0.37 -14.79 -8.99
CA ILE A 151 0.34 -13.45 -8.40
C ILE A 151 1.33 -13.35 -7.23
N GLU A 152 1.35 -14.33 -6.33
CA GLU A 152 2.22 -14.33 -5.17
C GLU A 152 3.71 -14.38 -5.57
N ALA A 153 4.04 -15.10 -6.64
CA ALA A 153 5.40 -15.14 -7.18
C ALA A 153 5.86 -13.78 -7.75
N ASP A 154 4.97 -13.05 -8.44
CA ASP A 154 5.28 -11.73 -9.02
C ASP A 154 5.20 -10.59 -7.97
N PHE A 155 4.22 -10.68 -7.08
CA PHE A 155 3.90 -9.69 -6.06
C PHE A 155 3.71 -10.37 -4.70
N PRO A 156 4.80 -10.64 -3.97
CA PRO A 156 4.76 -11.41 -2.71
C PRO A 156 3.96 -10.73 -1.60
N PHE A 157 3.69 -9.43 -1.72
CA PHE A 157 2.85 -8.70 -0.77
C PHE A 157 1.35 -8.93 -0.98
N PHE A 158 0.95 -9.66 -2.03
CA PHE A 158 -0.45 -9.87 -2.39
C PHE A 158 -1.26 -10.49 -1.26
N PRO A 159 -0.86 -11.61 -0.62
CA PRO A 159 -1.66 -12.23 0.44
C PRO A 159 -1.91 -11.27 1.62
N THR A 160 -0.86 -10.59 2.09
CA THR A 160 -0.96 -9.61 3.18
C THR A 160 -1.87 -8.45 2.82
N LEU A 161 -1.75 -7.90 1.60
CA LEU A 161 -2.63 -6.80 1.15
C LEU A 161 -4.07 -7.25 0.90
N HIS A 162 -4.30 -8.53 0.58
CA HIS A 162 -5.64 -9.09 0.45
C HIS A 162 -6.33 -9.26 1.81
N HIS A 163 -5.55 -9.52 2.86
CA HIS A 163 -6.02 -9.64 4.24
C HIS A 163 -6.38 -8.28 4.91
N ILE A 164 -5.71 -7.20 4.47
CA ILE A 164 -5.87 -5.83 4.98
C ILE A 164 -7.14 -5.18 4.41
#